data_AF-A0AAU3Q9D5-F1
#
_entry.id   AF-A0AAU3Q9D5-F1
#
_cell.length_a   1.000
_cell.length_b   1.000
_cell.length_c   1.000
_cell.angle_alpha   90.00
_cell.angle_beta   90.00
_cell.angle_gamma   90.00
#
_symmetry.space_group_name_H-M   'P 1'
#
loop_
_entity.id
_entity.type
_entity.pdbx_description
1 polymer ?
#
loop_
_entity_poly.entity_id
_entity_poly.type
_entity_poly.pdbx_seq_one_letter_code
_entity_poly.pdbx_strand_id
1 'polypeptide(L)'
;MGSIVSWVAVRGRSRATVLNALDLAEIESAESGAESVSFADWHIVFKPDVNPPGFLRYPEVLRPLSRGAEVVAYYESSFGPSSSAVGYGDGQQIWGVRHDRDVSVDHLELEGDPPGGFADVLARARVNQESGSAEVDYFCEVPTEVARLATGFRSGSVLRGTRPAEYFSSVWACTATRVHYGYRVSGLRDWGHAREVLGALGDVHDREYLGEDVLNSWREEPDGRWTSFGYTEDTPVLIAGFDRWRPDFEEAVTRAALQVAPQAQVGIDWTFLDDPTRKVE
;
A
#
# COMPACT_ATOMS: atom_id res chain seq x y z
N MET A 1 -2.63 19.09 -5.86
CA MET A 1 -1.78 18.47 -4.82
C MET A 1 -2.38 17.12 -4.55
N GLY A 2 -1.63 16.04 -4.80
CA GLY A 2 -2.07 14.69 -4.46
C GLY A 2 -2.10 14.50 -2.94
N SER A 3 -3.14 13.84 -2.45
CA SER A 3 -3.30 13.35 -1.09
C SER A 3 -3.58 11.85 -1.11
N ILE A 4 -3.03 11.14 -0.13
CA ILE A 4 -3.35 9.75 0.18
C ILE A 4 -4.15 9.74 1.47
N VAL A 5 -5.28 9.03 1.48
CA VAL A 5 -6.10 8.85 2.68
C VAL A 5 -6.13 7.37 3.00
N SER A 6 -5.59 7.00 4.16
CA SER A 6 -5.79 5.67 4.73
C SER A 6 -6.28 5.77 6.16
N TRP A 7 -7.27 4.95 6.49
CA TRP A 7 -7.76 4.82 7.85
C TRP A 7 -8.23 3.41 8.14
N VAL A 8 -8.27 3.08 9.43
CA VAL A 8 -8.87 1.86 9.96
C VAL A 8 -9.88 2.24 11.04
N ALA A 9 -11.08 1.69 10.95
CA ALA A 9 -12.14 1.83 11.94
C ALA A 9 -12.33 0.49 12.65
N VAL A 10 -12.38 0.51 13.99
CA VAL A 10 -12.58 -0.67 14.82
C VAL A 10 -13.73 -0.45 15.78
N ARG A 11 -14.65 -1.42 15.83
CA ARG A 11 -15.76 -1.46 16.79
C ARG A 11 -15.68 -2.71 17.66
N GLY A 12 -15.91 -2.56 18.96
CA GLY A 12 -15.91 -3.66 19.93
C GLY A 12 -14.57 -3.92 20.64
N ARG A 13 -13.53 -3.13 20.36
CA ARG A 13 -12.28 -3.10 21.14
C ARG A 13 -12.10 -1.77 21.85
N SER A 14 -11.36 -1.77 22.95
CA SER A 14 -10.95 -0.51 23.59
C SER A 14 -9.95 0.25 22.71
N ARG A 15 -9.98 1.58 22.76
CA ARG A 15 -9.00 2.45 22.10
C ARG A 15 -7.55 2.00 22.34
N ALA A 16 -7.18 1.72 23.59
CA ALA A 16 -5.83 1.27 23.94
C ALA A 16 -5.45 -0.05 23.25
N THR A 17 -6.40 -0.99 23.12
CA THR A 17 -6.19 -2.23 22.36
C THR A 17 -5.97 -1.96 20.88
N VAL A 18 -6.74 -1.04 20.29
CA VAL A 18 -6.60 -0.66 18.88
C VAL A 18 -5.24 -0.02 18.61
N LEU A 19 -4.85 0.97 19.42
CA LEU A 19 -3.57 1.66 19.27
C LEU A 19 -2.39 0.68 19.45
N ASN A 20 -2.42 -0.17 20.47
CA ASN A 20 -1.38 -1.18 20.68
C ASN A 20 -1.28 -2.19 19.52
N ALA A 21 -2.41 -2.60 18.95
CA ALA A 21 -2.43 -3.55 17.82
C ALA A 21 -1.87 -2.93 16.53
N LEU A 22 -2.06 -1.62 16.35
CA LEU A 22 -1.49 -0.84 15.24
C LEU A 22 -0.08 -0.33 15.56
N ASP A 23 0.42 -0.66 16.76
CA ASP A 23 1.70 -0.23 17.32
C ASP A 23 1.91 1.29 17.25
N LEU A 24 0.87 1.98 17.71
CA LEU A 24 0.74 3.43 17.83
C LEU A 24 1.00 3.85 19.27
N ALA A 25 1.94 4.78 19.44
CA ALA A 25 2.18 5.45 20.70
C ALA A 25 1.63 6.89 20.63
N GLU A 26 1.06 7.36 21.73
CA GLU A 26 0.59 8.73 21.85
C GLU A 26 1.77 9.69 21.83
N ILE A 27 1.67 10.77 21.04
CA ILE A 27 2.70 11.81 20.93
C ILE A 27 2.09 13.19 21.12
N GLU A 28 2.92 14.15 21.53
CA GLU A 28 2.48 15.52 21.82
C GLU A 28 2.29 16.40 20.57
N SER A 29 2.65 15.93 19.36
CA SER A 29 2.72 16.75 18.13
C SER A 29 2.20 16.05 16.86
N ALA A 30 1.62 16.84 15.96
CA ALA A 30 0.93 16.45 14.74
C ALA A 30 1.82 16.23 13.50
N GLU A 31 3.06 16.71 13.52
CA GLU A 31 3.80 17.01 12.28
C GLU A 31 4.10 15.78 11.38
N SER A 32 3.90 14.55 11.86
CA SER A 32 4.01 13.31 11.06
C SER A 32 3.24 12.10 11.65
N GLY A 33 2.22 12.36 12.47
CA GLY A 33 1.50 11.32 13.21
C GLY A 33 0.27 10.77 12.49
N ALA A 34 -0.08 9.52 12.78
CA ALA A 34 -1.45 9.05 12.71
C ALA A 34 -2.36 9.89 13.63
N GLU A 35 -3.62 10.09 13.24
CA GLU A 35 -4.62 10.76 14.06
C GLU A 35 -5.65 9.73 14.49
N SER A 36 -6.26 9.89 15.67
CA SER A 36 -7.42 9.05 16.01
C SER A 36 -8.63 9.87 16.46
N VAL A 37 -9.81 9.37 16.13
CA VAL A 37 -11.10 9.92 16.53
C VAL A 37 -12.04 8.80 16.94
N SER A 38 -12.91 9.08 17.90
CA SER A 38 -14.05 8.20 18.18
C SER A 38 -15.28 8.74 17.46
N PHE A 39 -15.94 7.88 16.68
CA PHE A 39 -17.16 8.21 15.95
C PHE A 39 -18.22 7.15 16.26
N ALA A 40 -19.30 7.55 16.95
CA ALA A 40 -20.26 6.62 17.52
C ALA A 40 -19.56 5.53 18.36
N ASP A 41 -19.67 4.27 17.97
CA ASP A 41 -19.05 3.08 18.56
C ASP A 41 -17.74 2.64 17.86
N TRP A 42 -17.27 3.43 16.90
CA TRP A 42 -16.02 3.20 16.18
C TRP A 42 -14.86 3.99 16.77
N HIS A 43 -13.71 3.34 16.87
CA HIS A 43 -12.41 3.98 16.99
C HIS A 43 -11.75 4.03 15.62
N ILE A 44 -11.50 5.22 15.12
CA ILE A 44 -10.98 5.45 13.77
C ILE A 44 -9.57 6.00 13.90
N VAL A 45 -8.63 5.39 13.20
CA VAL A 45 -7.24 5.83 13.13
C VAL A 45 -6.94 6.20 11.68
N PHE A 46 -6.53 7.43 11.44
CA PHE A 46 -6.02 7.93 10.17
C PHE A 46 -4.51 7.82 10.15
N LYS A 47 -3.94 7.52 8.99
CA LYS A 47 -2.52 7.69 8.76
C LYS A 47 -2.32 8.43 7.44
N PRO A 48 -1.97 9.73 7.49
CA PRO A 48 -1.57 10.46 6.29
C PRO A 48 -0.25 9.89 5.74
N ASP A 49 0.01 10.11 4.45
CA ASP A 49 1.30 9.84 3.80
C ASP A 49 1.83 8.41 3.97
N VAL A 50 0.94 7.43 3.86
CA VAL A 50 1.31 6.01 3.78
C VAL A 50 1.58 5.60 2.34
N ASN A 51 2.60 4.76 2.11
CA ASN A 51 2.72 4.05 0.85
C ASN A 51 1.41 3.31 0.53
N PRO A 52 0.98 3.29 -0.75
CA PRO A 52 -0.11 2.44 -1.18
C PRO A 52 0.07 0.98 -0.72
N PRO A 53 -0.99 0.28 -0.29
CA PRO A 53 -2.37 0.72 -0.04
C PRO A 53 -2.65 1.07 1.44
N GLY A 54 -1.67 1.54 2.20
CA GLY A 54 -1.86 1.94 3.60
C GLY A 54 -2.18 0.78 4.54
N PHE A 55 -3.18 0.92 5.41
CA PHE A 55 -3.56 -0.13 6.38
C PHE A 55 -3.98 -1.45 5.72
N LEU A 56 -4.41 -1.42 4.45
CA LEU A 56 -4.78 -2.61 3.69
C LEU A 56 -3.60 -3.56 3.46
N ARG A 57 -2.36 -3.08 3.57
CA ARG A 57 -1.14 -3.90 3.40
C ARG A 57 -0.92 -4.90 4.53
N TYR A 58 -1.62 -4.76 5.67
CA TYR A 58 -1.31 -5.48 6.89
C TYR A 58 -2.45 -6.43 7.33
N PRO A 59 -2.89 -7.41 6.51
CA PRO A 59 -3.91 -8.37 6.92
C PRO A 59 -3.50 -9.17 8.17
N GLU A 60 -2.19 -9.36 8.41
CA GLU A 60 -1.64 -9.96 9.61
C GLU A 60 -1.87 -9.14 10.88
N VAL A 61 -2.20 -7.84 10.75
CA VAL A 61 -2.63 -6.96 11.85
C VAL A 61 -4.16 -6.91 11.92
N LEU A 62 -4.84 -6.71 10.79
CA LEU A 62 -6.30 -6.56 10.72
C LEU A 62 -7.04 -7.84 11.15
N ARG A 63 -6.55 -9.02 10.77
CA ARG A 63 -7.16 -10.30 11.16
C ARG A 63 -7.13 -10.49 12.69
N PRO A 64 -5.99 -10.46 13.40
CA PRO A 64 -6.02 -10.54 14.86
C PRO A 64 -6.88 -9.46 15.53
N LEU A 65 -6.85 -8.23 15.01
CA LEU A 65 -7.60 -7.10 15.57
C LEU A 65 -9.11 -7.32 15.49
N SER A 66 -9.60 -7.94 14.41
CA SER A 66 -11.02 -8.28 14.21
C SER A 66 -11.54 -9.47 15.01
N ARG A 67 -10.72 -10.18 15.79
CA ARG A 67 -11.25 -11.27 16.64
C ARG A 67 -12.17 -10.71 17.71
N GLY A 68 -13.46 -11.03 17.69
CA GLY A 68 -14.43 -10.44 18.62
C GLY A 68 -14.63 -8.92 18.42
N ALA A 69 -14.39 -8.43 17.22
CA ALA A 69 -14.54 -7.03 16.84
C ALA A 69 -14.89 -6.91 15.35
N GLU A 70 -15.40 -5.74 14.96
CA GLU A 70 -15.55 -5.40 13.55
C GLU A 70 -14.45 -4.43 13.16
N VAL A 71 -13.81 -4.67 12.02
CA VAL A 71 -12.72 -3.83 11.52
C VAL A 71 -12.99 -3.49 10.06
N VAL A 72 -12.93 -2.20 9.72
CA VAL A 72 -12.98 -1.71 8.34
C VAL A 72 -11.70 -0.96 8.06
N ALA A 73 -11.00 -1.32 6.99
CA ALA A 73 -9.82 -0.58 6.53
C ALA A 73 -10.11 0.04 5.16
N TYR A 74 -9.59 1.24 4.95
CA TYR A 74 -9.82 2.05 3.77
C TYR A 74 -8.54 2.67 3.24
N TYR A 75 -8.50 2.84 1.93
CA TYR A 75 -7.45 3.51 1.21
C TYR A 75 -8.00 4.25 -0.01
N GLU A 76 -7.45 5.42 -0.28
CA GLU A 76 -7.67 6.20 -1.49
C GLU A 76 -6.38 6.93 -1.88
N SER A 77 -6.04 6.87 -3.16
CA SER A 77 -4.97 7.66 -3.77
C SER A 77 -5.51 8.61 -4.80
N SER A 78 -4.95 9.82 -4.83
CA SER A 78 -5.13 10.77 -5.92
C SER A 78 -3.95 10.82 -6.88
N PHE A 79 -2.91 10.00 -6.66
CA PHE A 79 -1.77 9.85 -7.57
C PHE A 79 -2.06 8.88 -8.72
N GLY A 80 -2.97 7.93 -8.49
CA GLY A 80 -3.64 7.10 -9.49
C GLY A 80 -5.01 6.78 -8.91
N PRO A 81 -6.12 6.90 -9.66
CA PRO A 81 -7.48 6.78 -9.14
C PRO A 81 -7.79 5.32 -8.77
N SER A 82 -7.22 4.92 -7.65
CA SER A 82 -7.38 3.64 -7.00
C SER A 82 -7.90 3.89 -5.60
N SER A 83 -8.89 3.10 -5.23
CA SER A 83 -9.46 3.12 -3.90
C SER A 83 -9.85 1.72 -3.51
N SER A 84 -9.86 1.47 -2.21
CA SER A 84 -10.12 0.13 -1.69
C SER A 84 -10.69 0.21 -0.28
N ALA A 85 -11.61 -0.70 -0.01
CA ALA A 85 -12.21 -0.88 1.30
C ALA A 85 -12.36 -2.37 1.59
N VAL A 86 -12.05 -2.78 2.81
CA VAL A 86 -12.21 -4.17 3.26
C VAL A 86 -12.84 -4.21 4.64
N GLY A 87 -13.64 -5.24 4.88
CA GLY A 87 -14.23 -5.53 6.17
C GLY A 87 -13.72 -6.85 6.72
N TYR A 88 -13.41 -6.85 8.01
CA TYR A 88 -12.98 -8.02 8.76
C TYR A 88 -13.90 -8.27 9.95
N GLY A 89 -14.16 -9.54 10.22
CA GLY A 89 -14.88 -10.04 11.38
C GLY A 89 -14.32 -11.38 11.82
N ASP A 90 -14.13 -11.56 13.13
CA ASP A 90 -13.66 -12.80 13.75
C ASP A 90 -12.38 -13.40 13.14
N GLY A 91 -11.46 -12.54 12.70
CA GLY A 91 -10.18 -12.94 12.14
C GLY A 91 -10.18 -13.28 10.66
N GLN A 92 -11.29 -13.04 9.96
CA GLN A 92 -11.44 -13.28 8.52
C GLN A 92 -11.86 -12.00 7.81
N GLN A 93 -11.43 -11.85 6.56
CA GLN A 93 -12.00 -10.83 5.68
C GLN A 93 -13.37 -11.32 5.23
N ILE A 94 -14.40 -10.54 5.51
CA ILE A 94 -15.79 -10.86 5.20
C ILE A 94 -16.25 -10.20 3.90
N TRP A 95 -15.62 -9.08 3.52
CA TRP A 95 -15.82 -8.42 2.24
C TRP A 95 -14.63 -7.55 1.84
N GLY A 96 -14.49 -7.31 0.54
CA GLY A 96 -13.53 -6.39 -0.06
C GLY A 96 -14.09 -5.78 -1.34
N VAL A 97 -13.83 -4.49 -1.55
CA VAL A 97 -14.18 -3.75 -2.77
C VAL A 97 -12.97 -2.91 -3.17
N ARG A 98 -12.45 -3.14 -4.38
CA ARG A 98 -11.28 -2.43 -4.93
C ARG A 98 -11.59 -1.89 -6.32
N HIS A 99 -11.25 -0.62 -6.54
CA HIS A 99 -11.24 0.02 -7.85
C HIS A 99 -9.79 0.35 -8.25
N ASP A 100 -9.51 0.20 -9.55
CA ASP A 100 -8.19 0.45 -10.13
C ASP A 100 -8.37 0.86 -11.59
N ARG A 101 -8.34 2.16 -11.87
CA ARG A 101 -8.61 2.69 -13.21
C ARG A 101 -7.61 2.23 -14.27
N ASP A 102 -6.39 1.88 -13.86
CA ASP A 102 -5.35 1.43 -14.77
C ASP A 102 -5.66 0.04 -15.34
N VAL A 103 -6.52 -0.74 -14.67
CA VAL A 103 -7.09 -1.99 -15.20
C VAL A 103 -8.21 -1.70 -16.19
N SER A 104 -9.23 -0.94 -15.78
CA SER A 104 -10.27 -0.40 -16.67
C SER A 104 -11.03 0.74 -16.00
N VAL A 105 -11.67 1.60 -16.80
CA VAL A 105 -12.48 2.74 -16.32
C VAL A 105 -13.60 2.34 -15.35
N ASP A 106 -14.08 1.11 -15.44
CA ASP A 106 -15.17 0.54 -14.64
C ASP A 106 -14.71 -0.64 -13.77
N HIS A 107 -13.40 -0.82 -13.59
CA HIS A 107 -12.84 -1.94 -12.85
C HIS A 107 -13.36 -1.99 -11.42
N LEU A 108 -13.95 -3.11 -11.02
CA LEU A 108 -14.28 -3.36 -9.62
C LEU A 108 -14.01 -4.82 -9.29
N GLU A 109 -13.09 -5.02 -8.37
CA GLU A 109 -12.85 -6.32 -7.76
C GLU A 109 -13.67 -6.43 -6.47
N LEU A 110 -14.33 -7.57 -6.31
CA LEU A 110 -15.20 -7.88 -5.18
C LEU A 110 -14.77 -9.18 -4.54
N GLU A 111 -14.60 -9.15 -3.22
CA GLU A 111 -14.40 -10.32 -2.39
C GLU A 111 -15.51 -10.38 -1.35
N GLY A 112 -16.06 -11.57 -1.08
CA GLY A 112 -17.10 -11.76 -0.07
C GLY A 112 -18.40 -10.99 -0.35
N ASP A 113 -19.14 -10.70 0.72
CA ASP A 113 -20.46 -10.06 0.65
C ASP A 113 -20.39 -8.61 1.16
N PRO A 114 -20.34 -7.60 0.27
CA PRO A 114 -20.27 -6.21 0.69
C PRO A 114 -21.52 -5.77 1.48
N PRO A 115 -21.41 -4.70 2.29
CA PRO A 115 -22.52 -4.16 3.06
C PRO A 115 -23.80 -3.92 2.26
N GLY A 116 -24.94 -4.07 2.94
CA GLY A 116 -26.25 -3.74 2.36
C GLY A 116 -26.28 -2.33 1.78
N GLY A 117 -26.87 -2.18 0.59
CA GLY A 117 -26.87 -0.92 -0.17
C GLY A 117 -25.73 -0.79 -1.19
N PHE A 118 -24.81 -1.76 -1.26
CA PHE A 118 -23.75 -1.78 -2.29
C PHE A 118 -24.30 -1.68 -3.73
N ALA A 119 -25.37 -2.43 -4.04
CA ALA A 119 -25.98 -2.40 -5.37
C ALA A 119 -26.42 -0.99 -5.78
N ASP A 120 -26.95 -0.19 -4.85
CA ASP A 120 -27.36 1.19 -5.10
C ASP A 120 -26.16 2.11 -5.30
N VAL A 121 -25.07 1.89 -4.55
CA VAL A 121 -23.80 2.61 -4.73
C VAL A 121 -23.27 2.37 -6.14
N LEU A 122 -23.19 1.10 -6.57
CA LEU A 122 -22.70 0.72 -7.88
C LEU A 122 -23.59 1.28 -9.01
N ALA A 123 -24.91 1.20 -8.85
CA ALA A 123 -25.84 1.76 -9.83
C ALA A 123 -25.66 3.27 -10.01
N ARG A 124 -25.47 4.03 -8.92
CA ARG A 124 -25.17 5.47 -8.99
C ARG A 124 -23.83 5.75 -9.66
N ALA A 125 -22.78 4.99 -9.34
CA ALA A 125 -21.47 5.17 -9.96
C ALA A 125 -21.53 4.99 -11.49
N ARG A 126 -22.26 3.97 -11.96
CA ARG A 126 -22.50 3.73 -13.40
C ARG A 126 -23.23 4.90 -14.07
N VAL A 127 -24.34 5.33 -13.50
CA VAL A 127 -25.12 6.47 -14.03
C VAL A 127 -24.26 7.74 -14.09
N ASN A 128 -23.46 7.99 -13.05
CA ASN A 128 -22.57 9.16 -13.02
C ASN A 128 -21.44 9.03 -14.04
N GLN A 129 -20.87 7.84 -14.24
CA GLN A 129 -19.84 7.62 -15.23
C GLN A 129 -20.35 7.80 -16.67
N GLU A 130 -21.59 7.38 -16.94
CA GLU A 130 -22.24 7.53 -18.26
C GLU A 130 -22.64 8.98 -18.58
N SER A 131 -23.04 9.74 -17.56
CA SER A 131 -23.57 11.11 -17.73
C SER A 131 -22.58 12.22 -17.38
N GLY A 132 -21.50 11.88 -16.68
CA GLY A 132 -20.48 12.81 -16.20
C GLY A 132 -19.34 13.04 -17.19
N SER A 133 -18.32 13.77 -16.73
CA SER A 133 -17.10 13.98 -17.52
C SER A 133 -16.27 12.69 -17.57
N ALA A 134 -15.70 12.37 -18.75
CA ALA A 134 -14.76 11.26 -18.91
C ALA A 134 -13.48 11.42 -18.05
N GLU A 135 -13.18 12.65 -17.63
CA GLU A 135 -12.04 12.99 -16.75
C GLU A 135 -12.30 12.65 -15.29
N VAL A 136 -13.56 12.40 -14.90
CA VAL A 136 -13.93 12.04 -13.53
C VAL A 136 -14.10 10.54 -13.42
N ASP A 137 -13.40 9.96 -12.45
CA ASP A 137 -13.56 8.56 -12.08
C ASP A 137 -14.60 8.41 -10.97
N TYR A 138 -15.82 8.04 -11.34
CA TYR A 138 -16.89 7.83 -10.36
C TYR A 138 -16.82 6.46 -9.70
N PHE A 139 -16.06 5.51 -10.25
CA PHE A 139 -15.85 4.20 -9.65
C PHE A 139 -14.86 4.27 -8.48
N CYS A 140 -13.95 5.23 -8.49
CA CYS A 140 -13.07 5.53 -7.36
C CYS A 140 -13.83 5.90 -6.07
N GLU A 141 -15.07 6.41 -6.14
CA GLU A 141 -15.91 6.69 -4.96
C GLU A 141 -16.63 5.44 -4.41
N VAL A 142 -16.67 4.33 -5.16
CA VAL A 142 -17.43 3.13 -4.76
C VAL A 142 -16.89 2.53 -3.45
N PRO A 143 -15.57 2.26 -3.30
CA PRO A 143 -15.00 1.83 -2.02
C PRO A 143 -15.25 2.82 -0.88
N THR A 144 -15.23 4.13 -1.14
CA THR A 144 -15.52 5.19 -0.16
C THR A 144 -16.93 5.07 0.39
N GLU A 145 -17.91 4.94 -0.50
CA GLU A 145 -19.31 4.81 -0.12
C GLU A 145 -19.61 3.46 0.53
N VAL A 146 -18.91 2.38 0.14
CA VAL A 146 -19.00 1.09 0.82
C VAL A 146 -18.47 1.16 2.24
N ALA A 147 -17.30 1.78 2.45
CA ALA A 147 -16.75 2.02 3.78
C ALA A 147 -17.71 2.86 4.64
N ARG A 148 -18.38 3.85 4.04
CA ARG A 148 -19.44 4.64 4.71
C ARG A 148 -20.68 3.82 5.03
N LEU A 149 -21.11 2.90 4.18
CA LEU A 149 -22.23 1.99 4.48
C LEU A 149 -21.91 1.09 5.68
N ALA A 150 -20.67 0.60 5.77
CA ALA A 150 -20.24 -0.26 6.86
C ALA A 150 -20.12 0.48 8.21
N THR A 151 -19.58 1.70 8.19
CA THR A 151 -19.18 2.41 9.42
C THR A 151 -20.06 3.61 9.77
N GLY A 152 -20.82 4.13 8.81
CA GLY A 152 -21.47 5.44 8.89
C GLY A 152 -20.50 6.63 8.76
N PHE A 153 -19.19 6.38 8.68
CA PHE A 153 -18.15 7.40 8.71
C PHE A 153 -17.75 7.88 7.30
N ARG A 154 -17.45 9.19 7.17
CA ARG A 154 -16.87 9.80 5.95
C ARG A 154 -15.75 10.77 6.36
N SER A 155 -14.54 10.60 5.83
CA SER A 155 -13.35 11.38 6.19
C SER A 155 -13.53 12.90 6.04
N GLY A 156 -14.25 13.35 5.02
CA GLY A 156 -14.49 14.78 4.75
C GLY A 156 -15.34 15.52 5.80
N SER A 157 -16.05 14.83 6.70
CA SER A 157 -16.94 15.48 7.67
C SER A 157 -16.32 15.77 9.04
N VAL A 158 -15.21 15.13 9.41
CA VAL A 158 -14.65 15.21 10.77
C VAL A 158 -13.43 16.14 10.90
N LEU A 159 -12.65 16.32 9.82
CA LEU A 159 -11.45 17.17 9.86
C LEU A 159 -11.72 18.70 9.94
N ARG A 160 -12.99 19.14 9.83
CA ARG A 160 -13.35 20.57 9.87
C ARG A 160 -14.05 21.06 11.13
N GLY A 161 -14.26 20.20 12.13
CA GLY A 161 -14.62 20.70 13.46
C GLY A 161 -15.41 19.72 14.30
N THR A 162 -14.75 19.06 15.25
CA THR A 162 -15.06 19.15 16.70
C THR A 162 -14.11 18.25 17.49
N ARG A 163 -13.40 18.86 18.47
CA ARG A 163 -12.43 18.30 19.45
C ARG A 163 -11.04 17.96 18.88
N PRO A 164 -9.97 18.09 19.68
CA PRO A 164 -8.61 18.03 19.17
C PRO A 164 -8.37 16.63 18.61
N ALA A 165 -7.90 16.54 17.36
CA ALA A 165 -7.23 15.33 16.91
C ALA A 165 -6.12 15.05 17.94
N GLU A 166 -6.20 13.90 18.60
CA GLU A 166 -5.10 13.41 19.40
C GLU A 166 -4.12 12.78 18.40
N TYR A 167 -2.85 13.14 18.52
CA TYR A 167 -1.81 12.74 17.58
C TYR A 167 -1.09 11.51 18.11
N PHE A 168 -0.89 10.52 17.26
CA PHE A 168 -0.19 9.28 17.56
C PHE A 168 0.83 9.08 16.46
N SER A 169 2.11 8.93 16.74
CA SER A 169 2.96 8.28 15.74
C SER A 169 2.79 6.78 15.92
N SER A 170 2.83 6.02 14.83
CA SER A 170 3.36 4.67 15.02
C SER A 170 4.76 4.82 15.59
N VAL A 171 5.12 3.99 16.55
CA VAL A 171 6.54 3.79 16.89
C VAL A 171 7.35 3.51 15.59
N TRP A 172 6.66 3.03 14.54
CA TRP A 172 7.10 2.78 13.17
C TRP A 172 6.80 3.88 12.12
N ALA A 173 5.99 4.90 12.42
CA ALA A 173 5.80 6.06 11.51
C ALA A 173 7.00 6.99 11.61
N CYS A 174 7.73 6.91 12.72
CA CYS A 174 9.02 7.57 12.87
C CYS A 174 10.18 6.81 12.21
N THR A 175 9.96 5.69 11.49
CA THR A 175 11.03 4.93 10.84
C THR A 175 10.68 4.40 9.43
N ALA A 176 9.89 5.15 8.66
CA ALA A 176 9.92 4.95 7.20
C ALA A 176 11.36 5.22 6.75
N THR A 177 12.03 4.17 6.28
CA THR A 177 13.43 4.30 5.89
C THR A 177 13.48 4.80 4.46
N ARG A 178 14.10 5.96 4.25
CA ARG A 178 14.33 6.48 2.90
C ARG A 178 15.53 5.78 2.31
N VAL A 179 15.30 5.01 1.26
CA VAL A 179 16.36 4.25 0.60
C VAL A 179 16.35 4.47 -0.91
N HIS A 180 17.54 4.46 -1.50
CA HIS A 180 17.66 4.04 -2.90
C HIS A 180 17.86 2.53 -2.93
N TYR A 181 17.06 1.88 -3.77
CA TYR A 181 17.16 0.48 -4.11
C TYR A 181 17.92 0.35 -5.43
N GLY A 182 18.81 -0.63 -5.50
CA GLY A 182 19.45 -1.05 -6.74
C GLY A 182 19.58 -2.57 -6.79
N TYR A 183 19.55 -3.12 -8.00
CA TYR A 183 19.86 -4.52 -8.22
C TYR A 183 20.72 -4.72 -9.47
N ARG A 184 21.43 -5.84 -9.51
CA ARG A 184 22.20 -6.32 -10.66
C ARG A 184 22.05 -7.83 -10.78
N VAL A 185 21.74 -8.30 -11.98
CA VAL A 185 21.76 -9.73 -12.35
C VAL A 185 22.76 -9.91 -13.48
N SER A 186 23.90 -10.54 -13.19
CA SER A 186 24.99 -10.75 -14.15
C SER A 186 25.15 -12.21 -14.54
N GLY A 187 25.89 -12.47 -15.62
CA GLY A 187 26.11 -13.84 -16.12
C GLY A 187 25.02 -14.32 -17.08
N LEU A 188 24.26 -13.40 -17.67
CA LEU A 188 23.18 -13.70 -18.61
C LEU A 188 23.77 -14.00 -19.99
N ARG A 189 23.15 -14.94 -20.72
CA ARG A 189 23.75 -15.53 -21.93
C ARG A 189 23.68 -14.61 -23.13
N ASP A 190 22.56 -13.90 -23.27
CA ASP A 190 22.24 -13.05 -24.40
C ASP A 190 21.19 -12.01 -23.99
N TRP A 191 20.88 -11.10 -24.91
CA TRP A 191 19.87 -10.06 -24.73
C TRP A 191 18.47 -10.61 -24.43
N GLY A 192 18.07 -11.73 -25.06
CA GLY A 192 16.76 -12.33 -24.83
C GLY A 192 16.64 -12.80 -23.39
N HIS A 193 17.69 -13.44 -22.88
CA HIS A 193 17.76 -13.91 -21.50
C HIS A 193 17.77 -12.73 -20.51
N ALA A 194 18.46 -11.63 -20.84
CA ALA A 194 18.42 -10.39 -20.05
C ALA A 194 17.03 -9.77 -19.96
N ARG A 195 16.29 -9.76 -21.09
CA ARG A 195 14.92 -9.25 -21.16
C ARG A 195 13.94 -10.11 -20.36
N GLU A 196 14.08 -11.43 -20.39
CA GLU A 196 13.24 -12.34 -19.59
C GLU A 196 13.42 -12.10 -18.08
N VAL A 197 14.68 -11.91 -17.63
CA VAL A 197 14.97 -11.56 -16.23
C VAL A 197 14.31 -10.23 -15.85
N LEU A 198 14.37 -9.22 -16.72
CA LEU A 198 13.71 -7.93 -16.45
C LEU A 198 12.20 -8.06 -16.31
N GLY A 199 11.56 -8.88 -17.15
CA GLY A 199 10.12 -9.15 -17.02
C GLY A 199 9.79 -9.79 -15.67
N ALA A 200 10.54 -10.82 -15.27
CA ALA A 200 10.32 -11.49 -13.99
C ALA A 200 10.57 -10.58 -12.77
N LEU A 201 11.52 -9.64 -12.87
CA LEU A 201 11.78 -8.66 -11.82
C LEU A 201 10.73 -7.55 -11.80
N GLY A 202 10.23 -7.13 -12.97
CA GLY A 202 9.09 -6.21 -13.08
C GLY A 202 7.87 -6.73 -12.32
N ASP A 203 7.53 -8.02 -12.48
CA ASP A 203 6.41 -8.64 -11.74
C ASP A 203 6.60 -8.58 -10.20
N VAL A 204 7.85 -8.63 -9.72
CA VAL A 204 8.15 -8.46 -8.28
C VAL A 204 8.00 -7.00 -7.88
N HIS A 205 8.53 -6.07 -8.67
CA HIS A 205 8.40 -4.63 -8.40
C HIS A 205 6.94 -4.18 -8.41
N ASP A 206 6.13 -4.62 -9.36
CA ASP A 206 4.71 -4.28 -9.44
C ASP A 206 3.93 -4.80 -8.22
N ARG A 207 4.20 -6.04 -7.79
CA ARG A 207 3.59 -6.62 -6.58
C ARG A 207 3.94 -5.84 -5.32
N GLU A 208 5.13 -5.27 -5.28
CA GLU A 208 5.66 -4.49 -4.16
C GLU A 208 5.44 -2.98 -4.32
N TYR A 209 4.70 -2.57 -5.36
CA TYR A 209 4.39 -1.18 -5.68
C TYR A 209 5.64 -0.30 -5.92
N LEU A 210 6.68 -0.90 -6.51
CA LEU A 210 7.93 -0.25 -6.92
C LEU A 210 8.08 -0.14 -8.45
N GLY A 211 7.10 -0.62 -9.22
CA GLY A 211 7.21 -0.73 -10.68
C GLY A 211 7.53 0.57 -11.40
N GLU A 212 6.91 1.68 -10.98
CA GLU A 212 7.16 3.01 -11.54
C GLU A 212 8.42 3.68 -10.98
N ASP A 213 8.88 3.24 -9.80
CA ASP A 213 10.03 3.83 -9.10
C ASP A 213 11.36 3.20 -9.55
N VAL A 214 11.33 1.99 -10.11
CA VAL A 214 12.54 1.25 -10.51
C VAL A 214 12.77 1.38 -12.01
N LEU A 215 13.83 2.10 -12.37
CA LEU A 215 14.28 2.18 -13.75
C LEU A 215 15.08 0.93 -14.09
N ASN A 216 14.54 0.15 -15.01
CA ASN A 216 15.08 -1.13 -15.43
C ASN A 216 15.88 -0.99 -16.74
N SER A 217 17.07 -1.56 -16.79
CA SER A 217 17.96 -1.50 -17.94
C SER A 217 18.86 -2.74 -18.06
N TRP A 218 19.64 -2.80 -19.12
CA TRP A 218 20.55 -3.91 -19.39
C TRP A 218 21.77 -3.45 -20.19
N ARG A 219 22.82 -4.26 -20.17
CA ARG A 219 24.06 -4.00 -20.91
C ARG A 219 24.75 -5.31 -21.29
N GLU A 220 25.40 -5.31 -22.44
CA GLU A 220 26.39 -6.33 -22.83
C GLU A 220 27.74 -5.98 -22.21
N GLU A 221 28.33 -6.96 -21.54
CA GLU A 221 29.65 -6.89 -20.91
C GLU A 221 30.76 -7.21 -21.93
N PRO A 222 32.01 -6.78 -21.69
CA PRO A 222 33.12 -7.03 -22.61
C PRO A 222 33.43 -8.51 -22.90
N ASP A 223 32.97 -9.43 -22.03
CA ASP A 223 33.12 -10.88 -22.21
C ASP A 223 31.98 -11.52 -23.02
N GLY A 224 31.07 -10.70 -23.57
CA GLY A 224 29.90 -11.12 -24.35
C GLY A 224 28.72 -11.60 -23.51
N ARG A 225 28.81 -11.56 -22.18
CA ARG A 225 27.68 -11.82 -21.29
C ARG A 225 26.83 -10.58 -21.13
N TRP A 226 25.63 -10.77 -20.61
CA TRP A 226 24.70 -9.68 -20.37
C TRP A 226 24.46 -9.51 -18.87
N THR A 227 24.18 -8.27 -18.51
CA THR A 227 23.80 -7.86 -17.17
C THR A 227 22.48 -7.09 -17.26
N SER A 228 21.49 -7.50 -16.47
CA SER A 228 20.28 -6.71 -16.21
C SER A 228 20.45 -5.98 -14.90
N PHE A 229 20.00 -4.73 -14.81
CA PHE A 229 20.10 -3.94 -13.59
C PHE A 229 18.95 -2.97 -13.50
N GLY A 230 18.62 -2.55 -12.28
CA GLY A 230 17.66 -1.48 -12.08
C GLY A 230 17.92 -0.75 -10.78
N TYR A 231 17.42 0.48 -10.70
CA TYR A 231 17.68 1.35 -9.57
C TYR A 231 16.59 2.42 -9.47
N THR A 232 16.35 2.87 -8.25
CA THR A 232 15.54 4.06 -7.97
C THR A 232 16.46 5.27 -8.11
N GLU A 233 16.28 6.08 -9.16
CA GLU A 233 17.17 7.20 -9.53
C GLU A 233 17.27 8.28 -8.44
N ASP A 234 16.50 9.35 -8.57
CA ASP A 234 16.58 10.56 -7.74
C ASP A 234 15.46 10.61 -6.70
N THR A 235 14.48 9.70 -6.82
CA THR A 235 13.34 9.63 -5.91
C THR A 235 13.57 8.43 -4.98
N PRO A 236 13.94 8.67 -3.71
CA PRO A 236 14.09 7.58 -2.76
C PRO A 236 12.73 6.97 -2.47
N VAL A 237 12.69 5.66 -2.31
CA VAL A 237 11.49 4.96 -1.87
C VAL A 237 11.41 5.01 -0.35
N LEU A 238 10.22 5.30 0.16
CA LEU A 238 9.93 5.30 1.59
C LEU A 238 9.48 3.90 1.98
N ILE A 239 10.19 3.20 2.84
CA ILE A 239 9.79 1.83 3.21
C ILE A 239 9.52 1.74 4.70
N ALA A 240 8.24 1.57 5.05
CA ALA A 240 7.82 1.33 6.42
C ALA A 240 8.21 -0.09 6.85
N GLY A 241 8.88 -0.21 8.02
CA GLY A 241 9.32 -1.51 8.52
C GLY A 241 10.38 -2.18 7.65
N PHE A 242 11.26 -1.37 7.03
CA PHE A 242 12.29 -1.81 6.08
C PHE A 242 13.01 -3.09 6.50
N ASP A 243 13.51 -3.18 7.74
CA ASP A 243 14.29 -4.35 8.20
C ASP A 243 13.50 -5.66 8.21
N ARG A 244 12.16 -5.60 8.35
CA ARG A 244 11.31 -6.79 8.30
C ARG A 244 10.88 -7.13 6.87
N TRP A 245 10.63 -6.11 6.05
CA TRP A 245 10.22 -6.30 4.67
C TRP A 245 11.37 -6.73 3.75
N ARG A 246 12.57 -6.17 3.97
CA ARG A 246 13.75 -6.35 3.12
C ARG A 246 14.10 -7.82 2.87
N PRO A 247 14.18 -8.72 3.87
CA PRO A 247 14.57 -10.10 3.62
C PRO A 247 13.63 -10.84 2.65
N ASP A 248 12.32 -10.68 2.83
CA ASP A 248 11.31 -11.32 1.97
C ASP A 248 11.36 -10.76 0.54
N PHE A 249 11.59 -9.45 0.41
CA PHE A 249 11.76 -8.79 -0.89
C PHE A 249 13.04 -9.23 -1.61
N GLU A 250 14.18 -9.25 -0.91
CA GLU A 250 15.46 -9.72 -1.45
C GLU A 250 15.38 -11.18 -1.90
N GLU A 251 14.67 -12.02 -1.13
CA GLU A 251 14.40 -13.40 -1.50
C GLU A 251 13.51 -13.47 -2.76
N ALA A 252 12.46 -12.65 -2.85
CA ALA A 252 11.58 -12.61 -4.02
C ALA A 252 12.33 -12.19 -5.30
N VAL A 253 13.14 -11.13 -5.24
CA VAL A 253 13.99 -10.65 -6.35
C VAL A 253 14.97 -11.75 -6.77
N THR A 254 15.67 -12.35 -5.80
CA THR A 254 16.66 -13.41 -6.07
C THR A 254 16.00 -14.64 -6.70
N ARG A 255 14.86 -15.08 -6.14
CA ARG A 255 14.12 -16.24 -6.62
C ARG A 255 13.62 -16.02 -8.05
N ALA A 256 13.05 -14.85 -8.35
CA ALA A 256 12.54 -14.51 -9.68
C ALA A 256 13.67 -14.50 -10.72
N ALA A 257 14.81 -13.88 -10.41
CA ALA A 257 15.97 -13.85 -11.30
C ALA A 257 16.54 -15.26 -11.56
N LEU A 258 16.75 -16.06 -10.51
CA LEU A 258 17.34 -17.39 -10.62
C LEU A 258 16.40 -18.43 -11.24
N GLN A 259 15.08 -18.23 -11.16
CA GLN A 259 14.12 -19.07 -11.88
C GLN A 259 14.29 -18.96 -13.40
N VAL A 260 14.62 -17.76 -13.89
CA VAL A 260 14.89 -17.51 -15.32
C VAL A 260 16.33 -17.86 -15.67
N ALA A 261 17.29 -17.50 -14.82
CA ALA A 261 18.72 -17.68 -15.05
C ALA A 261 19.42 -18.33 -13.84
N PRO A 262 19.36 -19.68 -13.70
CA PRO A 262 19.89 -20.39 -12.52
C PRO A 262 21.39 -20.22 -12.27
N GLN A 263 22.16 -19.91 -13.32
CA GLN A 263 23.60 -19.66 -13.23
C GLN A 263 23.98 -18.19 -13.00
N ALA A 264 23.00 -17.29 -12.94
CA ALA A 264 23.26 -15.86 -12.77
C ALA A 264 23.73 -15.53 -11.35
N GLN A 265 24.36 -14.37 -11.21
CA GLN A 265 24.67 -13.79 -9.91
C GLN A 265 23.76 -12.59 -9.67
N VAL A 266 23.10 -12.57 -8.51
CA VAL A 266 22.20 -11.49 -8.11
C VAL A 266 22.88 -10.67 -7.03
N GLY A 267 22.95 -9.36 -7.24
CA GLY A 267 23.36 -8.36 -6.25
C GLY A 267 22.22 -7.39 -6.00
N ILE A 268 22.02 -7.03 -4.74
CA ILE A 268 21.04 -6.04 -4.30
C ILE A 268 21.78 -5.04 -3.42
N ASP A 269 21.53 -3.75 -3.66
CA ASP A 269 22.17 -2.65 -2.98
C ASP A 269 21.11 -1.71 -2.39
N TRP A 270 21.37 -1.24 -1.17
CA TRP A 270 20.54 -0.27 -0.47
C TRP A 270 21.40 0.92 -0.06
N THR A 271 20.96 2.13 -0.41
CA THR A 271 21.57 3.37 0.06
C THR A 271 20.59 4.10 0.97
N PHE A 272 20.94 4.25 2.24
CA PHE A 272 20.12 4.92 3.24
C PHE A 272 20.38 6.43 3.20
N LEU A 273 19.36 7.23 2.93
CA LEU A 273 19.52 8.68 2.84
C LEU A 273 19.61 9.32 4.23
N ASP A 274 18.95 8.71 5.22
CA ASP A 274 18.89 9.22 6.58
C ASP A 274 20.12 8.80 7.43
N ASP A 275 20.81 7.74 7.02
CA ASP A 275 22.07 7.27 7.61
C ASP A 275 22.99 6.66 6.54
N PRO A 276 23.79 7.48 5.83
CA PRO A 276 24.67 7.00 4.78
C PRO A 276 25.76 6.03 5.25
N THR A 277 25.99 5.92 6.56
CA THR A 277 26.96 5.00 7.14
C THR A 277 26.37 3.63 7.43
N ARG A 278 25.04 3.53 7.45
CA ARG A 278 24.33 2.27 7.62
C ARG A 278 24.66 1.31 6.48
N LYS A 279 25.03 0.10 6.87
CA LYS A 279 25.22 -1.04 5.98
C LYS A 279 24.13 -2.05 6.26
N VAL A 280 23.68 -2.75 5.22
CA VAL A 280 22.90 -3.97 5.37
C VAL A 280 23.88 -5.10 5.67
N GLU A 281 23.73 -5.72 6.84
CA GLU A 281 24.35 -7.02 7.18
C GLU A 281 23.56 -8.18 6.57
#